data_AF-A0A960DVS1-F1
#
_entry.id   AF-A0A960DVS1-F1
#
_cell.length_a   1.000
_cell.length_b   1.000
_cell.length_c   1.000
_cell.angle_alpha   90.00
_cell.angle_beta   90.00
_cell.angle_gamma   90.00
#
_symmetry.space_group_name_H-M   'P 1'
#
loop_
_entity.id
_entity.type
_entity.pdbx_description
1 polymer ?
#
loop_
_entity_poly.entity_id
_entity_poly.type
_entity_poly.pdbx_seq_one_letter_code
_entity_poly.pdbx_strand_id
1 'polypeptide(L)'
;TVMNKKARTVKYQSQRDYIAANFASRTMRYTGVIFLIFLVWHLFDLTFTGTGYTYVRGLPYENVSNSLSRFPVALLYIVGNLALGVHLFHGAWSLFQSMGWNNPRFNSWRRNFAAGFAALIVIGNVSFPIAVLAGVVG
;
A
#
# COMPACT_ATOMS: atom_id res chain seq x y z
N THR A 1 10.50 1.42 28.76
CA THR A 1 10.71 1.11 30.19
C THR A 1 12.05 1.65 30.66
N VAL A 2 12.11 2.19 31.88
CA VAL A 2 13.34 2.78 32.49
C VAL A 2 14.44 1.73 32.68
N MET A 3 14.06 0.46 32.84
CA MET A 3 14.98 -0.70 32.87
C MET A 3 15.80 -0.86 31.58
N ASN A 4 15.25 -0.53 30.41
CA ASN A 4 15.94 -0.70 29.12
C ASN A 4 17.05 0.36 28.89
N LYS A 5 17.01 1.47 29.65
CA LYS A 5 18.06 2.51 29.62
C LYS A 5 19.26 2.17 30.50
N LYS A 6 19.07 1.41 31.59
CA LYS A 6 20.13 1.11 32.57
C LYS A 6 21.04 -0.06 32.19
N ALA A 7 20.65 -0.89 31.22
CA ALA A 7 21.40 -2.09 30.83
C ALA A 7 22.41 -1.89 29.67
N ARG A 8 22.66 -0.65 29.21
CA ARG A 8 23.32 -0.44 27.89
C ARG A 8 24.70 0.20 27.98
N THR A 9 25.70 -0.56 27.54
CA THR A 9 27.11 -0.17 27.33
C THR A 9 27.36 0.49 25.97
N VAL A 10 26.45 0.34 25.00
CA VAL A 10 26.64 0.83 23.61
C VAL A 10 25.54 1.83 23.25
N LYS A 11 25.94 3.07 22.90
CA LYS A 11 25.07 4.12 22.35
C LYS A 11 24.40 3.59 21.07
N TYR A 12 23.13 3.94 20.86
CA TYR A 12 22.43 3.63 19.60
C TYR A 12 23.28 4.06 18.39
N GLN A 13 23.25 3.23 17.33
CA GLN A 13 23.68 3.63 16.00
C GLN A 13 23.05 4.98 15.62
N SER A 14 23.76 5.75 14.79
CA SER A 14 23.67 7.20 14.61
C SER A 14 22.26 7.82 14.72
N GLN A 15 22.17 9.06 15.23
CA GLN A 15 20.89 9.78 15.33
C GLN A 15 20.10 9.85 14.01
N ARG A 16 20.80 9.84 12.87
CA ARG A 16 20.20 9.88 11.53
C ARG A 16 19.46 8.58 11.18
N ASP A 17 20.02 7.43 11.56
CA ASP A 17 19.39 6.13 11.35
C ASP A 17 18.11 5.98 12.19
N TYR A 18 18.12 6.53 13.40
CA TYR A 18 16.95 6.55 14.27
C TYR A 18 15.80 7.39 13.71
N ILE A 19 16.09 8.56 13.15
CA ILE A 19 15.08 9.45 12.55
C ILE A 19 14.45 8.78 11.31
N ALA A 20 15.27 8.16 10.45
CA ALA A 20 14.79 7.45 9.27
C ALA A 20 13.89 6.25 9.63
N ALA A 21 14.28 5.46 10.63
CA ALA A 21 13.48 4.34 11.13
C ALA A 21 12.14 4.80 11.74
N ASN A 22 12.12 5.94 12.45
CA ASN A 22 10.91 6.50 13.02
C ASN A 22 9.94 6.99 11.93
N PHE A 23 10.45 7.66 10.89
CA PHE A 23 9.63 8.10 9.77
C PHE A 23 9.01 6.90 9.03
N ALA A 24 9.80 5.88 8.69
CA ALA A 24 9.32 4.67 8.03
C ALA A 24 8.27 3.92 8.88
N SER A 25 8.44 3.88 10.20
CA SER A 25 7.48 3.25 11.11
C SER A 25 6.14 4.02 11.16
N ARG A 26 6.20 5.36 11.14
CA ARG A 26 5.00 6.20 11.11
C ARG A 26 4.25 6.04 9.79
N THR A 27 4.94 6.11 8.66
CA THR A 27 4.32 5.94 7.34
C THR A 27 3.67 4.56 7.21
N MET A 28 4.33 3.49 7.67
CA MET A 28 3.75 2.14 7.67
C MET A 28 2.43 2.01 8.44
N ARG A 29 2.33 2.66 9.60
CA ARG A 29 1.10 2.63 10.40
C ARG A 29 -0.03 3.37 9.69
N TYR A 30 0.24 4.57 9.17
CA TYR A 30 -0.78 5.36 8.49
C TYR A 30 -1.23 4.69 7.19
N THR A 31 -0.28 4.26 6.34
CA THR A 31 -0.61 3.62 5.06
C THR A 31 -1.31 2.29 5.25
N GLY A 32 -0.95 1.53 6.28
CA GLY A 32 -1.64 0.29 6.64
C GLY A 32 -3.10 0.53 7.05
N VAL A 33 -3.38 1.54 7.87
CA VAL A 33 -4.76 1.89 8.27
C VAL A 33 -5.56 2.42 7.09
N ILE A 34 -4.98 3.29 6.26
CA ILE A 34 -5.64 3.82 5.05
C ILE A 34 -5.97 2.68 4.09
N PHE A 35 -5.02 1.77 3.85
CA PHE A 35 -5.24 0.60 3.02
C PHE A 35 -6.31 -0.33 3.60
N LEU A 36 -6.33 -0.53 4.92
CA LEU A 36 -7.36 -1.36 5.57
C LEU A 36 -8.77 -0.80 5.33
N ILE A 37 -8.94 0.52 5.50
CA ILE A 37 -10.22 1.19 5.23
C ILE A 37 -10.59 1.04 3.75
N PHE A 38 -9.61 1.25 2.85
CA PHE A 38 -9.80 1.03 1.42
C PHE A 38 -10.20 -0.40 1.08
N LEU A 39 -9.58 -1.41 1.70
CA LEU A 39 -9.90 -2.81 1.47
C LEU A 39 -11.33 -3.15 1.88
N VAL A 40 -11.79 -2.63 3.02
CA VAL A 40 -13.19 -2.79 3.45
C VAL A 40 -14.12 -2.17 2.41
N TRP A 41 -13.88 -0.91 2.02
CA TRP A 41 -14.65 -0.25 0.97
C TRP A 41 -14.67 -1.06 -0.33
N HIS A 42 -13.51 -1.50 -0.79
CA HIS A 42 -13.32 -2.25 -2.02
C HIS A 42 -14.16 -3.53 -2.07
N LEU A 43 -14.21 -4.27 -0.96
CA LEU A 43 -15.02 -5.49 -0.86
C LEU A 43 -16.52 -5.19 -0.91
N PHE A 44 -16.98 -4.17 -0.21
CA PHE A 44 -18.40 -3.77 -0.29
C PHE A 44 -18.78 -3.26 -1.68
N ASP A 45 -17.90 -2.47 -2.27
CA ASP A 45 -18.13 -1.85 -3.57
C ASP A 45 -18.14 -2.88 -4.70
N LEU A 46 -17.13 -3.74 -4.83
CA LEU A 46 -17.00 -4.61 -6.02
C LEU A 46 -17.32 -6.09 -5.75
N THR A 47 -17.42 -6.52 -4.49
CA THR A 47 -17.59 -7.95 -4.15
C THR A 47 -18.97 -8.25 -3.56
N PHE A 48 -19.49 -7.42 -2.67
CA PHE A 48 -20.69 -7.77 -1.90
C PHE A 48 -21.98 -7.12 -2.41
N THR A 49 -22.04 -5.79 -2.49
CA THR A 49 -23.33 -5.09 -2.67
C THR A 49 -23.32 -4.00 -3.72
N GLY A 50 -22.16 -3.47 -4.12
CA GLY A 50 -22.10 -2.14 -4.71
C GLY A 50 -22.29 -1.06 -3.66
N THR A 51 -21.60 0.06 -3.81
CA THR A 51 -21.85 1.23 -2.97
C THR A 51 -22.46 2.33 -3.83
N GLY A 52 -23.77 2.50 -3.86
CA GLY A 52 -24.42 3.62 -4.57
C GLY A 52 -24.37 3.54 -6.11
N TYR A 53 -24.35 2.33 -6.67
CA TYR A 53 -24.59 2.04 -8.09
C TYR A 53 -25.30 0.68 -8.21
N THR A 54 -25.82 0.34 -9.40
CA THR A 54 -26.49 -0.95 -9.63
C THR A 54 -25.46 -2.07 -9.71
N TYR A 55 -25.32 -2.82 -8.62
CA TYR A 55 -24.49 -4.01 -8.57
C TYR A 55 -25.24 -5.23 -9.12
N VAL A 56 -24.63 -5.92 -10.08
CA VAL A 56 -25.17 -7.18 -10.62
C VAL A 56 -24.16 -8.29 -10.40
N ARG A 57 -24.54 -9.29 -9.60
CA ARG A 57 -23.66 -10.43 -9.31
C ARG A 57 -23.38 -11.21 -10.60
N GLY A 58 -22.10 -11.49 -10.86
CA GLY A 58 -21.65 -12.20 -12.07
C GLY A 58 -21.27 -11.30 -13.24
N LEU A 59 -21.44 -9.97 -13.14
CA LEU A 59 -21.04 -9.00 -14.16
C LEU A 59 -19.91 -8.08 -13.65
N PRO A 60 -18.68 -8.59 -13.49
CA PRO A 60 -17.58 -7.83 -12.87
C PRO A 60 -17.17 -6.61 -13.69
N TYR A 61 -17.16 -6.71 -15.02
CA TYR A 61 -16.81 -5.58 -15.89
C TYR A 61 -17.75 -4.40 -15.71
N GLU A 62 -19.07 -4.64 -15.79
CA GLU A 62 -20.08 -3.60 -15.61
C GLU A 62 -20.03 -3.00 -14.20
N ASN A 63 -19.84 -3.84 -13.18
CA ASN A 63 -19.73 -3.36 -11.80
C ASN A 63 -18.53 -2.43 -11.60
N VAL A 64 -17.38 -2.77 -12.20
CA VAL A 64 -16.18 -1.92 -12.15
C VAL A 64 -16.40 -0.63 -12.93
N SER A 65 -16.93 -0.69 -14.17
CA SER A 65 -17.19 0.51 -14.98
C SER A 65 -18.18 1.45 -14.29
N ASN A 66 -19.31 0.93 -13.81
CA ASN A 66 -20.35 1.70 -13.12
C ASN A 66 -19.85 2.35 -11.83
N SER A 67 -19.04 1.62 -11.04
CA SER A 67 -18.50 2.18 -9.80
C SER A 67 -17.46 3.27 -10.08
N LEU A 68 -16.46 2.97 -10.92
CA LEU A 68 -15.31 3.83 -11.18
C LEU A 68 -15.62 5.03 -12.09
N SER A 69 -16.75 5.02 -12.81
CA SER A 69 -17.24 6.21 -13.51
C SER A 69 -17.56 7.36 -12.56
N ARG A 70 -17.75 7.08 -11.27
CA ARG A 70 -18.02 8.08 -10.24
C ARG A 70 -16.71 8.64 -9.71
N PHE A 71 -16.42 9.89 -10.08
CA PHE A 71 -15.16 10.57 -9.75
C PHE A 71 -14.70 10.43 -8.29
N PRO A 72 -15.56 10.63 -7.26
CA PRO A 72 -15.12 10.47 -5.87
C PRO A 72 -14.65 9.05 -5.53
N VAL A 73 -15.27 8.04 -6.13
CA VAL A 73 -14.94 6.62 -5.90
C VAL A 73 -13.66 6.26 -6.62
N ALA A 74 -13.49 6.70 -7.87
CA ALA A 74 -12.22 6.56 -8.59
C ALA A 74 -11.05 7.19 -7.82
N LEU A 75 -11.23 8.39 -7.27
CA LEU A 75 -10.20 9.05 -6.46
C LEU A 75 -9.87 8.25 -5.20
N LEU A 76 -10.88 7.71 -4.51
CA LEU A 76 -10.70 6.81 -3.36
C LEU A 76 -9.86 5.58 -3.74
N TYR A 77 -10.14 4.96 -4.90
CA TYR A 77 -9.36 3.83 -5.40
C TYR A 77 -7.91 4.19 -5.73
N ILE A 78 -7.68 5.37 -6.31
CA ILE A 78 -6.33 5.86 -6.59
C ILE A 78 -5.55 6.05 -5.28
N VAL A 79 -6.12 6.80 -4.33
CA VAL A 79 -5.46 7.09 -3.04
C VAL A 79 -5.21 5.81 -2.23
N GLY A 80 -6.20 4.90 -2.18
CA GLY A 80 -6.09 3.61 -1.51
C GLY A 80 -4.96 2.75 -2.09
N ASN A 81 -4.82 2.71 -3.41
CA ASN A 81 -3.75 1.97 -4.07
C ASN A 81 -2.37 2.62 -3.90
N LEU A 82 -2.28 3.96 -3.86
CA LEU A 82 -1.03 4.64 -3.53
C LEU A 82 -0.57 4.32 -2.09
N ALA A 83 -1.51 4.32 -1.13
CA ALA A 83 -1.22 3.90 0.24
C ALA A 83 -0.77 2.44 0.31
N LEU A 84 -1.45 1.55 -0.43
CA LEU A 84 -1.03 0.15 -0.58
C LEU A 84 0.39 0.04 -1.12
N GLY A 85 0.73 0.80 -2.17
CA GLY A 85 2.08 0.79 -2.76
C GLY A 85 3.17 1.13 -1.74
N VAL A 86 2.98 2.20 -0.97
CA VAL A 86 3.92 2.57 0.11
C VAL A 86 3.99 1.48 1.17
N HIS A 87 2.85 0.90 1.56
CA HIS A 87 2.80 -0.19 2.53
C HIS A 87 3.53 -1.45 2.04
N LEU A 88 3.34 -1.85 0.78
CA LEU A 88 4.00 -3.00 0.17
C LEU A 88 5.51 -2.80 0.04
N PHE A 89 5.96 -1.62 -0.35
CA PHE A 89 7.39 -1.31 -0.45
C PHE A 89 8.11 -1.55 0.89
N HIS A 90 7.59 -0.94 1.96
CA HIS A 90 8.14 -1.10 3.30
C HIS A 90 7.94 -2.52 3.86
N GLY A 91 6.77 -3.11 3.61
CA GLY A 91 6.44 -4.48 4.00
C GLY A 91 7.42 -5.49 3.41
N ALA A 92 7.55 -5.50 2.08
CA ALA A 92 8.49 -6.35 1.36
C ALA A 92 9.93 -6.15 1.87
N TRP A 93 10.36 -4.90 2.02
CA TRP A 93 11.68 -4.60 2.57
C TRP A 93 11.91 -5.24 3.95
N SER A 94 10.95 -5.08 4.87
CA SER A 94 11.03 -5.57 6.26
C SER A 94 10.92 -7.09 6.37
N LEU A 95 10.13 -7.73 5.50
CA LEU A 95 9.99 -9.19 5.43
C LEU A 95 11.33 -9.86 5.09
N PHE A 96 12.00 -9.38 4.05
CA PHE A 96 13.32 -9.90 3.68
C PHE A 96 14.39 -9.64 4.75
N GLN A 97 14.28 -8.55 5.51
CA GLN A 97 15.16 -8.31 6.66
C GLN A 97 14.94 -9.37 7.74
N SER A 98 13.67 -9.68 8.05
CA SER A 98 13.28 -10.63 9.10
C SER A 98 13.65 -12.07 8.75
N MET A 99 13.62 -12.43 7.46
CA MET A 99 14.08 -13.74 6.96
C MET A 99 15.62 -13.90 6.95
N GLY A 100 16.38 -12.92 7.45
CA GLY A 100 17.84 -13.02 7.57
C GLY A 100 18.61 -12.69 6.29
N TRP A 101 17.95 -12.30 5.20
CA TRP A 101 18.60 -11.85 3.96
C TRP A 101 19.10 -10.40 4.06
N ASN A 102 19.76 -10.07 5.17
CA ASN A 102 20.27 -8.75 5.50
C ASN A 102 21.78 -8.67 5.32
N ASN A 103 22.24 -8.84 4.07
CA ASN A 103 23.64 -8.61 3.69
C ASN A 103 23.74 -7.25 2.95
N PRO A 104 24.74 -6.39 3.25
CA PRO A 104 24.97 -5.12 2.56
C PRO A 104 24.96 -5.23 1.03
N ARG A 105 25.43 -6.34 0.47
CA ARG A 105 25.39 -6.60 -0.99
C ARG A 105 23.97 -6.85 -1.52
N PHE A 106 23.09 -7.40 -0.70
CA PHE A 106 21.71 -7.73 -1.05
C PHE A 106 20.71 -6.58 -0.81
N ASN A 107 21.11 -5.55 -0.06
CA ASN A 107 20.23 -4.42 0.26
C ASN A 107 19.78 -3.66 -0.99
N SER A 108 20.67 -3.38 -1.94
CA SER A 108 20.29 -2.69 -3.18
C SER A 108 19.30 -3.52 -4.01
N TRP A 109 19.54 -4.83 -4.13
CA TRP A 109 18.65 -5.74 -4.85
C TRP A 109 17.27 -5.82 -4.19
N ARG A 110 17.20 -6.04 -2.88
CA ARG A 110 15.93 -6.07 -2.12
C ARG A 110 15.15 -4.76 -2.26
N ARG A 111 15.84 -3.61 -2.26
CA ARG A 111 15.17 -2.31 -2.42
C ARG A 111 14.55 -2.17 -3.79
N ASN A 112 15.30 -2.54 -4.82
CA ASN A 112 14.83 -2.48 -6.20
C ASN A 112 13.68 -3.46 -6.43
N PHE A 113 13.76 -4.66 -5.86
CA PHE A 113 12.65 -5.63 -5.88
C PHE A 113 11.41 -5.06 -5.19
N ALA A 114 11.54 -4.55 -3.96
CA ALA A 114 10.41 -3.98 -3.22
C ALA A 114 9.78 -2.79 -3.98
N ALA A 115 10.61 -1.93 -4.59
CA ALA A 115 10.14 -0.80 -5.39
C ALA A 115 9.44 -1.26 -6.68
N GLY A 116 10.03 -2.19 -7.42
CA GLY A 116 9.46 -2.74 -8.64
C GLY A 116 8.14 -3.48 -8.39
N PHE A 117 8.10 -4.30 -7.34
CA PHE A 117 6.89 -5.00 -6.91
C PHE A 117 5.77 -4.02 -6.54
N ALA A 118 6.07 -3.02 -5.69
CA ALA A 118 5.10 -2.00 -5.32
C ALA A 118 4.62 -1.19 -6.54
N ALA A 119 5.54 -0.76 -7.41
CA ALA A 119 5.22 0.01 -8.61
C ALA A 119 4.32 -0.77 -9.57
N LEU A 120 4.61 -2.06 -9.80
CA LEU A 120 3.80 -2.92 -10.66
C LEU A 120 2.35 -3.01 -10.16
N ILE A 121 2.17 -3.24 -8.86
CA ILE A 121 0.84 -3.33 -8.24
C ILE A 121 0.10 -1.99 -8.32
N VAL A 122 0.76 -0.87 -8.02
CA VAL A 122 0.16 0.46 -8.09
C VAL A 122 -0.25 0.81 -9.51
N ILE A 123 0.65 0.68 -10.48
CA ILE A 123 0.39 1.01 -11.88
C ILE A 123 -0.76 0.14 -12.41
N GLY A 124 -0.72 -1.16 -12.13
CA GLY A 124 -1.78 -2.10 -12.52
C GLY A 124 -3.14 -1.66 -11.99
N ASN A 125 -3.25 -1.41 -10.68
CA ASN A 125 -4.54 -1.10 -10.06
C ASN A 125 -5.03 0.33 -10.35
N VAL A 126 -4.13 1.31 -10.43
CA VAL A 126 -4.48 2.71 -10.73
C VAL A 126 -4.85 2.90 -12.21
N SER A 127 -4.39 2.02 -13.09
CA SER A 127 -4.78 2.08 -14.51
C SER A 127 -6.29 1.93 -14.73
N PHE A 128 -6.99 1.11 -13.93
CA PHE A 128 -8.44 0.91 -14.03
C PHE A 128 -9.26 2.21 -13.83
N PRO A 129 -9.18 2.91 -12.67
CA PRO A 129 -9.95 4.14 -12.49
C PRO A 129 -9.54 5.24 -13.48
N ILE A 130 -8.26 5.30 -13.87
CA ILE A 130 -7.82 6.28 -14.88
C ILE A 130 -8.44 5.97 -16.25
N ALA A 131 -8.42 4.71 -16.69
CA ALA A 131 -8.98 4.30 -17.97
C ALA A 131 -10.50 4.55 -18.03
N VAL A 132 -11.21 4.31 -16.92
CA VAL A 132 -12.64 4.59 -16.82
C VAL A 132 -12.93 6.09 -16.85
N LEU A 133 -12.23 6.90 -16.05
CA LEU A 133 -12.41 8.35 -16.05
C LEU A 133 -12.03 9.02 -17.38
N ALA A 134 -11.06 8.45 -18.10
CA ALA A 134 -10.64 8.93 -19.41
C ALA A 134 -11.59 8.50 -20.55
N GLY A 135 -12.60 7.68 -20.27
CA GLY A 135 -13.51 7.14 -21.28
C GLY A 135 -12.86 6.14 -22.24
N VAL A 136 -11.68 5.60 -21.91
CA VAL A 136 -11.00 4.56 -22.69
C VAL A 136 -11.72 3.23 -22.54
N VAL A 137 -12.32 3.01 -21.37
CA VAL A 137 -13.10 1.82 -21.01
C VAL A 137 -14.32 2.32 -20.25
N GLY A 138 -15.52 2.13 -20.77
CA GLY A 138 -16.74 2.69 -20.17
C GLY A 138 -17.97 2.02 -20.71
#